data_AF-A0A812M907-F1
#
_entry.id   AF-A0A812M907-F1
#
_cell.length_a   1.000
_cell.length_b   1.000
_cell.length_c   1.000
_cell.angle_alpha   90.00
_cell.angle_beta   90.00
_cell.angle_gamma   90.00
#
_symmetry.space_group_name_H-M   'P 1'
#
loop_
_entity.id
_entity.type
_entity.pdbx_description
1 polymer ?
#
loop_
_entity_poly.entity_id
_entity_poly.type
_entity_poly.pdbx_seq_one_letter_code
_entity_poly.pdbx_strand_id
1 'polypeptide(L)'
;MAMPLVADTSIASTILRALGAKVGQGAKIGVFSVHDPDLLEIGAYATIGKKAKLATSSALHGKIHLGPIQIGERAAVGPTAVLAQDTVVPAGKAVLPLSTMPGWHGPVGSVAYQDTQPPRTSAEFDRRQNLLRLVFGMPMVLMGEVIPYYLTYFVLVWTYDGLYASDKYTAFAIWSVLLSWIYAHPMWFFRLAVVILQKRLLVGNFRKQDHRDISHWNEWKHWVHARAVESHDFEEACEMFTNTEMLSYIYRALGTKVGRRVQIDQLNFVEHDCVTIDDYVVFGSEVMLYTDTRAPWVPEEYNKKLQKKRGSQQRYADIHICQAANVLDHCSLLPGVTVAERAVLGTCTLAAAGSYYPPLAIHSGSQRGRSMHLRDYFASPAMRALEDKTMQDLDSPITWWRFNLIILLVILIANPIPEAAWVATYFGVTSIWDIDDGSVLTLLLITPVVYNLIELILLFANIALKWIIIGKYVAGEYKFFGSYHMRWMVMMICGSGISALQDCLHGTVFEVWVARACGAKVGKECYLAGLMVEYDLLTIGDHVAIGSGCDTTGHTVENMVIKLAPTRIGDGATLLPGSFAMPGSVVEDEAVLMEHTQVLKGETVPSREVWAGMPASGCQPTAGSGAGN
;
A
#
# COMPACT_ATOMS: atom_id res chain seq x y z
N MET A 1 -2.78 15.47 -0.19
CA MET A 1 -4.25 15.24 -0.15
C MET A 1 -4.96 15.49 -1.48
N ALA A 2 -4.72 16.57 -2.25
CA ALA A 2 -5.51 16.86 -3.47
C ALA A 2 -5.18 16.00 -4.72
N MET A 3 -3.95 15.47 -4.81
CA MET A 3 -3.46 14.83 -6.04
C MET A 3 -4.27 13.59 -6.49
N PRO A 4 -4.70 12.68 -5.59
CA PRO A 4 -5.55 11.54 -5.98
C PRO A 4 -6.83 11.94 -6.70
N LEU A 5 -7.51 12.99 -6.22
CA LEU A 5 -8.78 13.48 -6.78
C LEU A 5 -8.60 14.02 -8.21
N VAL A 6 -7.49 14.71 -8.47
CA VAL A 6 -7.24 15.40 -9.75
C VAL A 6 -6.37 14.59 -10.71
N ALA A 7 -5.98 13.36 -10.35
CA ALA A 7 -5.15 12.52 -11.20
C ALA A 7 -5.78 12.29 -12.58
N ASP A 8 -4.93 12.22 -13.60
CA ASP A 8 -5.27 12.16 -15.02
C ASP A 8 -6.07 13.37 -15.55
N THR A 9 -6.05 14.51 -14.86
CA THR A 9 -6.62 15.78 -15.34
C THR A 9 -5.54 16.82 -15.60
N SER A 10 -5.88 17.88 -16.34
CA SER A 10 -4.99 19.03 -16.52
C SER A 10 -4.69 19.76 -15.21
N ILE A 11 -5.53 19.64 -14.18
CA ILE A 11 -5.30 20.28 -12.86
C ILE A 11 -4.05 19.69 -12.20
N ALA A 12 -3.84 18.36 -12.27
CA ALA A 12 -2.65 17.70 -11.75
C ALA A 12 -1.36 18.31 -12.33
N SER A 13 -1.32 18.54 -13.65
CA SER A 13 -0.18 19.19 -14.30
C SER A 13 0.00 20.64 -13.84
N THR A 14 -1.10 21.40 -13.67
CA THR A 14 -1.05 22.79 -13.19
C THR A 14 -0.52 22.87 -11.76
N ILE A 15 -0.96 21.98 -10.86
CA ILE A 15 -0.47 21.92 -9.48
C ILE A 15 1.02 21.64 -9.45
N LEU A 16 1.50 20.63 -10.20
CA LEU A 16 2.93 20.32 -10.26
C LEU A 16 3.75 21.51 -10.79
N ARG A 17 3.28 22.19 -11.84
CA ARG A 17 3.95 23.41 -12.34
C ARG A 17 3.97 24.54 -11.31
N ALA A 18 2.90 24.70 -10.54
CA ALA A 18 2.84 25.68 -9.47
C ALA A 18 3.80 25.35 -8.32
N LEU A 19 4.09 24.07 -8.09
CA LEU A 19 5.07 23.58 -7.12
C LEU A 19 6.53 23.61 -7.63
N GLY A 20 6.76 24.09 -8.87
CA GLY A 20 8.11 24.24 -9.44
C GLY A 20 8.49 23.19 -10.48
N ALA A 21 7.71 22.13 -10.66
CA ALA A 21 8.01 21.08 -11.64
C ALA A 21 7.88 21.57 -13.09
N LYS A 22 8.74 21.09 -13.97
CA LYS A 22 8.60 21.32 -15.42
C LYS A 22 7.75 20.21 -16.02
N VAL A 23 6.47 20.48 -16.30
CA VAL A 23 5.56 19.48 -16.88
C VAL A 23 5.19 19.85 -18.31
N GLY A 24 5.48 18.98 -19.27
CA GLY A 24 5.16 19.16 -20.69
C GLY A 24 3.67 19.11 -20.99
N GLN A 25 3.27 19.52 -22.20
CA GLN A 25 1.88 19.47 -22.63
C GLN A 25 1.40 18.02 -22.76
N GLY A 26 0.15 17.75 -22.36
CA GLY A 26 -0.50 16.46 -22.57
C GLY A 26 0.06 15.32 -21.70
N ALA A 27 0.91 15.61 -20.72
CA ALA A 27 1.38 14.63 -19.76
C ALA A 27 0.20 14.03 -18.97
N LYS A 28 0.20 12.72 -18.80
CA LYS A 28 -0.81 11.95 -18.06
C LYS A 28 -0.25 11.61 -16.69
N ILE A 29 -0.71 12.35 -15.69
CA ILE A 29 -0.16 12.29 -14.35
C ILE A 29 -1.10 11.47 -13.46
N GLY A 30 -0.68 10.24 -13.10
CA GLY A 30 -1.38 9.41 -12.12
C GLY A 30 -1.16 9.87 -10.68
N VAL A 31 -1.52 9.01 -9.72
CA VAL A 31 -1.21 9.21 -8.30
C VAL A 31 0.21 8.71 -8.05
N PHE A 32 1.11 9.55 -7.59
CA PHE A 32 2.51 9.20 -7.32
C PHE A 32 3.05 10.04 -6.17
N SER A 33 4.18 9.63 -5.58
CA SER A 33 4.88 10.41 -4.55
C SER A 33 6.09 11.12 -5.13
N VAL A 34 6.28 12.37 -4.74
CA VAL A 34 7.48 13.17 -5.00
C VAL A 34 7.74 14.07 -3.80
N HIS A 35 9.00 14.15 -3.37
CA HIS A 35 9.40 14.97 -2.23
C HIS A 35 9.66 16.42 -2.64
N ASP A 36 10.42 16.63 -3.73
CA ASP A 36 10.88 17.94 -4.18
C ASP A 36 10.44 18.18 -5.65
N PRO A 37 9.21 18.69 -5.87
CA PRO A 37 8.66 18.84 -7.22
C PRO A 37 9.47 19.78 -8.13
N ASP A 38 10.22 20.73 -7.59
CA ASP A 38 11.09 21.66 -8.33
C ASP A 38 12.28 20.97 -9.01
N LEU A 39 12.65 19.78 -8.54
CA LEU A 39 13.66 18.91 -9.15
C LEU A 39 13.10 17.95 -10.21
N LEU A 40 11.80 18.04 -10.52
CA LEU A 40 11.12 17.12 -11.44
C LEU A 40 10.88 17.75 -12.82
N GLU A 41 11.33 17.07 -13.87
CA GLU A 41 11.04 17.39 -15.27
C GLU A 41 10.28 16.23 -15.94
N ILE A 42 9.06 16.50 -16.39
CA ILE A 42 8.19 15.56 -17.10
C ILE A 42 7.96 16.08 -18.52
N GLY A 43 8.38 15.31 -19.51
CA GLY A 43 8.27 15.65 -20.93
C GLY A 43 6.82 15.68 -21.45
N ALA A 44 6.64 16.22 -22.65
CA ALA A 44 5.32 16.26 -23.29
C ALA A 44 4.78 14.83 -23.53
N TYR A 45 3.49 14.63 -23.31
CA TYR A 45 2.80 13.33 -23.45
C TYR A 45 3.39 12.17 -22.63
N ALA A 46 4.26 12.45 -21.65
CA ALA A 46 4.76 11.43 -20.74
C ALA A 46 3.63 10.91 -19.84
N THR A 47 3.74 9.64 -19.41
CA THR A 47 2.74 8.99 -18.55
C THR A 47 3.38 8.54 -17.24
N ILE A 48 2.85 9.00 -16.11
CA ILE A 48 3.28 8.55 -14.78
C ILE A 48 2.26 7.56 -14.24
N GLY A 49 2.70 6.33 -14.03
CA GLY A 49 1.92 5.25 -13.45
C GLY A 49 1.56 5.49 -12.00
N LYS A 50 0.55 4.75 -11.54
CA LYS A 50 -0.01 4.86 -10.19
C LYS A 50 0.97 4.31 -9.14
N LYS A 51 0.99 4.92 -7.95
CA LYS A 51 1.92 4.63 -6.84
C LYS A 51 3.40 4.60 -7.26
N ALA A 52 3.77 5.25 -8.37
CA ALA A 52 5.18 5.45 -8.71
C ALA A 52 5.85 6.33 -7.64
N LYS A 53 7.12 6.08 -7.37
CA LYS A 53 7.89 6.81 -6.35
C LYS A 53 9.03 7.56 -7.05
N LEU A 54 8.95 8.89 -7.02
CA LEU A 54 9.96 9.78 -7.60
C LEU A 54 10.77 10.40 -6.47
N ALA A 55 11.86 9.75 -6.09
CA ALA A 55 12.72 10.13 -4.99
C ALA A 55 13.79 11.12 -5.48
N THR A 56 13.47 12.42 -5.47
CA THR A 56 14.38 13.52 -5.82
C THR A 56 15.44 13.80 -4.75
N SER A 57 15.27 13.18 -3.58
CA SER A 57 16.16 13.32 -2.44
C SER A 57 16.35 11.98 -1.73
N SER A 58 17.57 11.72 -1.26
CA SER A 58 17.84 10.62 -0.33
C SER A 58 18.94 10.99 0.67
N ALA A 59 18.92 10.34 1.85
CA ALA A 59 19.90 10.57 2.90
C ALA A 59 20.84 9.36 3.00
N LEU A 60 22.14 9.58 2.83
CA LEU A 60 23.16 8.54 2.88
C LEU A 60 24.40 9.07 3.65
N HIS A 61 24.92 8.28 4.58
CA HIS A 61 26.11 8.64 5.39
C HIS A 61 26.06 10.04 6.02
N GLY A 62 24.89 10.43 6.55
CA GLY A 62 24.69 11.74 7.19
C GLY A 62 24.63 12.93 6.24
N LYS A 63 24.56 12.71 4.91
CA LYS A 63 24.38 13.75 3.90
C LYS A 63 23.02 13.57 3.20
N ILE A 64 22.37 14.68 2.90
CA ILE A 64 21.19 14.70 2.03
C ILE A 64 21.68 14.95 0.59
N HIS A 65 21.34 14.04 -0.30
CA HIS A 65 21.59 14.13 -1.73
C HIS A 65 20.32 14.59 -2.42
N LEU A 66 20.37 15.74 -3.07
CA LEU A 66 19.30 16.27 -3.91
C LEU A 66 19.74 16.14 -5.36
N GLY A 67 18.89 15.60 -6.23
CA GLY A 67 19.20 15.49 -7.65
C GLY A 67 17.94 15.43 -8.53
N PRO A 68 18.01 15.98 -9.75
CA PRO A 68 16.86 16.06 -10.63
C PRO A 68 16.43 14.70 -11.18
N ILE A 69 15.14 14.56 -11.45
CA ILE A 69 14.58 13.42 -12.21
C ILE A 69 14.04 13.96 -13.53
N GLN A 70 14.51 13.42 -14.65
CA GLN A 70 14.10 13.84 -15.99
C GLN A 70 13.38 12.71 -16.71
N ILE A 71 12.13 12.93 -17.10
CA ILE A 71 11.30 11.98 -17.82
C ILE A 71 11.08 12.53 -19.23
N GLY A 72 11.60 11.85 -20.25
CA GLY A 72 11.59 12.32 -21.63
C GLY A 72 10.19 12.44 -22.26
N GLU A 73 10.13 13.08 -23.43
CA GLU A 73 8.89 13.16 -24.23
C GLU A 73 8.34 11.75 -24.52
N ARG A 74 7.03 11.57 -24.33
CA ARG A 74 6.30 10.30 -24.49
C ARG A 74 6.84 9.15 -23.66
N ALA A 75 7.76 9.39 -22.73
CA ALA A 75 8.23 8.36 -21.82
C ALA A 75 7.11 7.92 -20.88
N ALA A 76 7.22 6.71 -20.33
CA ALA A 76 6.29 6.22 -19.34
C ALA A 76 7.02 5.68 -18.12
N VAL A 77 6.48 5.95 -16.94
CA VAL A 77 6.91 5.34 -15.69
C VAL A 77 5.83 4.36 -15.29
N GLY A 78 6.17 3.08 -15.22
CA GLY A 78 5.25 2.04 -14.78
C GLY A 78 4.76 2.29 -13.36
N PRO A 79 3.59 1.77 -12.99
CA PRO A 79 3.12 1.89 -11.64
C PRO A 79 4.06 1.17 -10.66
N THR A 80 4.14 1.65 -9.43
CA THR A 80 5.09 1.20 -8.38
C THR A 80 6.57 1.22 -8.77
N ALA A 81 6.91 1.72 -9.96
CA ALA A 81 8.30 1.93 -10.35
C ALA A 81 8.91 3.07 -9.54
N VAL A 82 10.21 2.98 -9.32
CA VAL A 82 10.97 3.88 -8.47
C VAL A 82 12.03 4.54 -9.33
N LEU A 83 12.01 5.86 -9.35
CA LEU A 83 13.07 6.67 -9.94
C LEU A 83 13.77 7.42 -8.80
N ALA A 84 15.05 7.11 -8.58
CA ALA A 84 15.88 7.88 -7.66
C ALA A 84 16.41 9.15 -8.35
N GLN A 85 17.04 10.02 -7.57
CA GLN A 85 17.63 11.25 -8.03
C GLN A 85 18.69 11.02 -9.14
N ASP A 86 18.94 12.04 -9.95
CA ASP A 86 19.89 12.00 -11.09
C ASP A 86 19.52 10.97 -12.18
N THR A 87 18.27 10.49 -12.20
CA THR A 87 17.80 9.56 -13.23
C THR A 87 17.22 10.29 -14.44
N VAL A 88 17.49 9.72 -15.62
CA VAL A 88 16.92 10.17 -16.89
C VAL A 88 16.20 9.01 -17.56
N VAL A 89 14.89 9.14 -17.75
CA VAL A 89 14.09 8.23 -18.57
C VAL A 89 14.10 8.75 -20.01
N PRO A 90 14.67 8.00 -20.98
CA PRO A 90 14.76 8.49 -22.35
C PRO A 90 13.39 8.69 -23.01
N ALA A 91 13.32 9.59 -23.99
CA ALA A 91 12.10 9.82 -24.76
C ALA A 91 11.61 8.53 -25.44
N GLY A 92 10.29 8.30 -25.39
CA GLY A 92 9.66 7.12 -25.97
C GLY A 92 9.99 5.79 -25.28
N LYS A 93 10.58 5.80 -24.08
CA LYS A 93 10.85 4.61 -23.27
C LYS A 93 9.88 4.49 -22.10
N ALA A 94 9.43 3.27 -21.82
CA ALA A 94 8.64 2.92 -20.66
C ALA A 94 9.52 2.16 -19.66
N VAL A 95 9.64 2.70 -18.45
CA VAL A 95 10.12 1.95 -17.28
C VAL A 95 9.00 0.99 -16.88
N LEU A 96 9.29 -0.30 -16.78
CA LEU A 96 8.27 -1.28 -16.43
C LEU A 96 7.82 -1.13 -14.96
N PRO A 97 6.58 -1.55 -14.64
CA PRO A 97 6.11 -1.59 -13.27
C PRO A 97 7.07 -2.29 -12.33
N LEU A 98 7.14 -1.84 -11.07
CA LEU A 98 8.01 -2.41 -10.04
C LEU A 98 9.51 -2.47 -10.44
N SER A 99 9.95 -1.63 -11.39
CA SER A 99 11.36 -1.48 -11.72
C SER A 99 11.96 -0.32 -10.92
N THR A 100 13.19 -0.49 -10.45
CA THR A 100 13.93 0.57 -9.73
C THR A 100 15.06 1.07 -10.61
N MET A 101 15.12 2.39 -10.80
CA MET A 101 16.27 3.10 -11.36
C MET A 101 17.08 3.72 -10.22
N PRO A 102 18.13 3.04 -9.73
CA PRO A 102 19.05 3.63 -8.78
C PRO A 102 19.85 4.71 -9.50
N GLY A 103 19.91 5.90 -8.91
CA GLY A 103 20.49 7.09 -9.52
C GLY A 103 22.01 7.01 -9.67
N TRP A 104 22.73 7.60 -8.72
CA TRP A 104 24.19 7.75 -8.75
C TRP A 104 24.97 6.43 -8.89
N HIS A 105 24.41 5.30 -8.45
CA HIS A 105 25.09 3.99 -8.51
C HIS A 105 25.00 3.32 -9.89
N GLY A 106 24.41 3.99 -10.89
CA GLY A 106 24.23 3.47 -12.24
C GLY A 106 23.15 2.38 -12.31
N PRO A 107 22.71 1.99 -13.52
CA PRO A 107 21.65 1.01 -13.68
C PRO A 107 22.10 -0.36 -13.15
N VAL A 108 21.59 -0.73 -11.98
CA VAL A 108 21.66 -2.09 -11.47
C VAL A 108 20.73 -2.95 -12.31
N GLY A 109 21.10 -4.21 -12.57
CA GLY A 109 20.49 -5.10 -13.58
C GLY A 109 18.97 -5.33 -13.51
N SER A 110 18.24 -4.68 -12.61
CA SER A 110 16.79 -4.63 -12.48
C SER A 110 16.08 -3.65 -13.44
N VAL A 111 16.74 -2.59 -13.93
CA VAL A 111 16.06 -1.59 -14.78
C VAL A 111 15.61 -2.22 -16.10
N ALA A 112 14.31 -2.20 -16.34
CA ALA A 112 13.71 -2.72 -17.55
C ALA A 112 13.05 -1.61 -18.36
N TYR A 113 13.52 -1.43 -19.59
CA TYR A 113 12.91 -0.53 -20.56
C TYR A 113 12.18 -1.31 -21.64
N GLN A 114 11.10 -0.72 -22.13
CA GLN A 114 10.53 -1.06 -23.44
C GLN A 114 10.18 0.20 -24.22
N ASP A 115 9.96 0.07 -25.52
CA ASP A 115 9.44 1.18 -26.32
C ASP A 115 7.98 1.46 -25.97
N THR A 116 7.66 2.74 -25.78
CA THR A 116 6.27 3.17 -25.57
C THR A 116 5.51 3.05 -26.88
N GLN A 117 4.26 2.60 -26.78
CA GLN A 117 3.35 2.63 -27.92
C GLN A 117 3.00 4.09 -28.26
N PRO A 118 2.78 4.40 -29.55
CA PRO A 118 2.23 5.69 -29.93
C PRO A 118 0.87 5.91 -29.25
N PRO A 119 0.47 7.16 -28.97
CA PRO A 119 -0.82 7.47 -28.39
C PRO A 119 -1.93 6.85 -29.25
N ARG A 120 -2.81 6.06 -28.63
CA ARG A 120 -3.97 5.48 -29.33
C ARG A 120 -5.09 6.49 -29.57
N THR A 121 -5.06 7.62 -28.87
CA THR A 121 -6.06 8.69 -28.94
C THR A 121 -5.44 9.95 -29.56
N SER A 122 -6.26 10.74 -30.26
CA SER A 122 -5.85 12.04 -30.77
C SER A 122 -5.74 13.08 -29.65
N ALA A 123 -4.96 14.13 -29.86
CA ALA A 123 -4.88 15.25 -28.91
C ALA A 123 -6.26 15.91 -28.67
N GLU A 124 -7.12 15.93 -29.70
CA GLU A 124 -8.50 16.42 -29.57
C GLU A 124 -9.35 15.51 -28.67
N PHE A 125 -9.22 14.18 -28.83
CA PHE A 125 -9.88 13.23 -27.94
C PHE A 125 -9.44 13.47 -26.49
N ASP A 126 -8.13 13.54 -26.23
CA ASP A 126 -7.62 13.76 -24.87
C ASP A 126 -8.11 15.10 -24.28
N ARG A 127 -8.21 16.16 -25.09
CA ARG A 127 -8.77 17.45 -24.68
C ARG A 127 -10.26 17.34 -24.30
N ARG A 128 -11.07 16.68 -25.13
CA ARG A 128 -12.50 16.45 -24.85
C ARG A 128 -12.68 15.57 -23.62
N GLN A 129 -11.86 14.53 -23.47
CA GLN A 129 -11.87 13.65 -22.31
C GLN A 129 -11.53 14.42 -21.03
N ASN A 130 -10.53 15.29 -21.07
CA ASN A 130 -10.18 16.15 -19.95
C ASN A 130 -11.33 17.08 -19.57
N LEU A 131 -12.01 17.68 -20.56
CA LEU A 131 -13.18 18.52 -20.31
C LEU A 131 -14.32 17.74 -19.64
N LEU A 132 -14.60 16.51 -20.12
CA LEU A 132 -15.60 15.63 -19.49
C LEU A 132 -15.24 15.28 -18.05
N ARG A 133 -13.96 14.98 -17.77
CA ARG A 133 -13.46 14.74 -16.41
C ARG A 133 -13.66 15.96 -15.52
N LEU A 134 -13.36 17.16 -16.00
CA LEU A 134 -13.49 18.38 -15.20
C LEU A 134 -14.93 18.81 -14.97
N VAL A 135 -15.78 18.79 -16.00
CA VAL A 135 -17.15 19.33 -15.94
C VAL A 135 -18.12 18.35 -15.29
N PHE A 136 -17.99 17.06 -15.59
CA PHE A 136 -18.93 16.04 -15.10
C PHE A 136 -18.28 15.04 -14.15
N GLY A 137 -17.01 14.70 -14.38
CA GLY A 137 -16.29 13.73 -13.53
C GLY A 137 -16.02 14.26 -12.12
N MET A 138 -15.36 15.42 -12.02
CA MET A 138 -14.95 16.01 -10.75
C MET A 138 -16.13 16.29 -9.81
N PRO A 139 -17.23 16.94 -10.24
CA PRO A 139 -18.38 17.11 -9.37
C PRO A 139 -18.95 15.78 -8.88
N MET A 140 -18.96 14.75 -9.73
CA MET A 140 -19.50 13.44 -9.35
C MET A 140 -18.57 12.67 -8.39
N VAL A 141 -17.25 12.76 -8.58
CA VAL A 141 -16.27 12.23 -7.61
C VAL A 141 -16.44 12.93 -6.27
N LEU A 142 -16.46 14.27 -6.25
CA LEU A 142 -16.66 15.05 -5.03
C LEU A 142 -17.99 14.76 -4.35
N MET A 143 -19.08 14.56 -5.10
CA MET A 143 -20.35 14.09 -4.53
C MET A 143 -20.21 12.71 -3.90
N GLY A 144 -19.51 11.78 -4.54
CA GLY A 144 -19.20 10.47 -3.99
C GLY A 144 -18.40 10.54 -2.68
N GLU A 145 -17.48 11.51 -2.57
CA GLU A 145 -16.76 11.82 -1.33
C GLU A 145 -17.69 12.36 -0.25
N VAL A 146 -18.59 13.29 -0.59
CA VAL A 146 -19.38 14.05 0.37
C VAL A 146 -20.66 13.33 0.85
N ILE A 147 -21.26 12.47 0.02
CA ILE A 147 -22.51 11.75 0.36
C ILE A 147 -22.37 10.91 1.66
N PRO A 148 -21.32 10.10 1.85
CA PRO A 148 -21.11 9.37 3.11
C PRO A 148 -21.15 10.28 4.34
N TYR A 149 -20.53 11.46 4.28
CA TYR A 149 -20.53 12.41 5.39
C TYR A 149 -21.93 12.92 5.73
N TYR A 150 -22.75 13.25 4.72
CA TYR A 150 -24.14 13.67 4.98
C TYR A 150 -24.97 12.55 5.60
N LEU A 151 -24.82 11.32 5.11
CA LEU A 151 -25.55 10.17 5.66
C LEU A 151 -25.13 9.89 7.11
N THR A 152 -23.83 9.95 7.41
CA THR A 152 -23.30 9.85 8.76
C THR A 152 -23.81 10.99 9.66
N TYR A 153 -23.86 12.22 9.15
CA TYR A 153 -24.43 13.35 9.88
C TYR A 153 -25.89 13.11 10.26
N PHE A 154 -26.72 12.56 9.36
CA PHE A 154 -28.09 12.19 9.70
C PHE A 154 -28.16 11.13 10.81
N VAL A 155 -27.26 10.13 10.79
CA VAL A 155 -27.17 9.14 11.87
C VAL A 155 -26.77 9.79 13.19
N LEU A 156 -25.82 10.72 13.18
CA LEU A 156 -25.40 11.47 14.37
C LEU A 156 -26.53 12.27 14.99
N VAL A 157 -27.30 13.01 14.17
CA VAL A 157 -28.46 13.79 14.65
C VAL A 157 -29.54 12.85 15.17
N TRP A 158 -29.88 11.79 14.42
CA TRP A 158 -30.94 10.86 14.80
C TRP A 158 -30.64 10.13 16.11
N THR A 159 -29.39 9.71 16.31
CA THR A 159 -28.96 9.07 17.56
C THR A 159 -28.96 10.04 18.74
N TYR A 160 -28.53 11.29 18.53
CA TYR A 160 -28.59 12.33 19.56
C TYR A 160 -30.04 12.62 19.98
N ASP A 161 -30.93 12.88 19.02
CA ASP A 161 -32.35 13.17 19.28
C ASP A 161 -33.05 11.99 19.99
N GLY A 162 -32.72 10.75 19.61
CA GLY A 162 -33.22 9.55 20.26
C GLY A 162 -32.79 9.42 21.72
N LEU A 163 -31.54 9.74 22.05
CA LEU A 163 -31.05 9.76 23.43
C LEU A 163 -31.64 10.92 24.23
N TYR A 164 -31.79 12.09 23.60
CA TYR A 164 -32.31 13.31 24.21
C TYR A 164 -33.74 13.16 24.77
N ALA A 165 -34.52 12.21 24.25
CA ALA A 165 -35.86 11.89 24.73
C ALA A 165 -35.92 11.33 26.16
N SER A 166 -34.77 10.96 26.76
CA SER A 166 -34.69 10.39 28.11
C SER A 166 -34.34 11.43 29.19
N ASP A 167 -33.11 11.95 29.19
CA ASP A 167 -32.60 13.03 30.05
C ASP A 167 -31.47 13.78 29.32
N LYS A 168 -31.52 15.12 29.29
CA LYS A 168 -30.62 15.94 28.48
C LYS A 168 -29.14 15.75 28.83
N TYR A 169 -28.81 15.69 30.12
CA TYR A 169 -27.43 15.63 30.58
C TYR A 169 -26.84 14.24 30.40
N THR A 170 -27.63 13.21 30.73
CA THR A 170 -27.25 11.81 30.54
C THR A 170 -27.10 11.48 29.05
N ALA A 171 -28.03 11.95 28.21
CA ALA A 171 -27.98 11.79 26.77
C ALA A 171 -26.70 12.41 26.17
N PHE A 172 -26.37 13.64 26.56
CA PHE A 172 -25.15 14.30 26.10
C PHE A 172 -23.88 13.58 26.56
N ALA A 173 -23.83 13.10 27.81
CA ALA A 173 -22.69 12.35 28.33
C ALA A 173 -22.47 11.02 27.59
N ILE A 174 -23.54 10.26 27.34
CA ILE A 174 -23.44 9.01 26.58
C ILE A 174 -23.05 9.29 25.12
N TRP A 175 -23.71 10.27 24.49
CA TRP A 175 -23.47 10.61 23.09
C TRP A 175 -22.06 11.14 22.86
N SER A 176 -21.52 11.98 23.74
CA SER A 176 -20.15 12.52 23.63
C SER A 176 -19.08 11.44 23.68
N VAL A 177 -19.27 10.39 24.50
CA VAL A 177 -18.35 9.24 24.55
C VAL A 177 -18.47 8.37 23.29
N LEU A 178 -19.69 8.15 22.82
CA LEU A 178 -19.95 7.30 21.66
C LEU A 178 -19.79 8.02 20.31
N LEU A 179 -19.56 9.33 20.31
CA LEU A 179 -19.56 10.19 19.13
C LEU A 179 -18.65 9.63 18.03
N SER A 180 -17.41 9.28 18.37
CA SER A 180 -16.44 8.73 17.42
C SER A 180 -16.90 7.41 16.79
N TRP A 181 -17.54 6.54 17.57
CA TRP A 181 -18.08 5.27 17.09
C TRP A 181 -19.31 5.47 16.18
N ILE A 182 -20.20 6.39 16.55
CA ILE A 182 -21.40 6.72 15.75
C ILE A 182 -21.00 7.47 14.47
N TYR A 183 -19.85 8.13 14.45
CA TYR A 183 -19.29 8.76 13.26
C TYR A 183 -18.56 7.76 12.35
N ALA A 184 -17.53 7.09 12.87
CA ALA A 184 -16.57 6.34 12.06
C ALA A 184 -17.20 5.13 11.36
N HIS A 185 -17.97 4.31 12.08
CA HIS A 185 -18.55 3.09 11.50
C HIS A 185 -19.57 3.38 10.39
N PRO A 186 -20.55 4.30 10.56
CA PRO A 186 -21.42 4.68 9.46
C PRO A 186 -20.67 5.31 8.29
N MET A 187 -19.62 6.10 8.55
CA MET A 187 -18.80 6.70 7.48
C MET A 187 -18.25 5.63 6.55
N TRP A 188 -17.54 4.65 7.10
CA TRP A 188 -16.94 3.58 6.30
C TRP A 188 -18.02 2.71 5.62
N PHE A 189 -19.10 2.40 6.31
CA PHE A 189 -20.22 1.66 5.72
C PHE A 189 -20.83 2.38 4.52
N PHE A 190 -21.16 3.67 4.66
CA PHE A 190 -21.74 4.44 3.57
C PHE A 190 -20.74 4.68 2.45
N ARG A 191 -19.44 4.80 2.77
CA ARG A 191 -18.38 4.88 1.76
C ARG A 191 -18.36 3.64 0.87
N LEU A 192 -18.29 2.45 1.47
CA LEU A 192 -18.34 1.18 0.74
C LEU A 192 -19.63 1.05 -0.07
N ALA A 193 -20.78 1.40 0.52
CA ALA A 193 -22.07 1.34 -0.15
C ALA A 193 -22.13 2.24 -1.40
N VAL A 194 -21.66 3.49 -1.30
CA VAL A 194 -21.62 4.44 -2.42
C VAL A 194 -20.71 3.91 -3.54
N VAL A 195 -19.51 3.43 -3.23
CA VAL A 195 -18.57 2.89 -4.24
C VAL A 195 -19.14 1.64 -4.91
N ILE A 196 -19.77 0.74 -4.16
CA ILE A 196 -20.42 -0.46 -4.71
C ILE A 196 -21.61 -0.08 -5.60
N LEU A 197 -22.47 0.84 -5.15
CA LEU A 197 -23.61 1.32 -5.94
C LEU A 197 -23.14 2.01 -7.22
N GLN A 198 -22.11 2.85 -7.13
CA GLN A 198 -21.47 3.47 -8.29
C GLN A 198 -20.96 2.41 -9.28
N LYS A 199 -20.25 1.38 -8.81
CA LYS A 199 -19.78 0.28 -9.67
C LYS A 199 -20.95 -0.45 -10.35
N ARG A 200 -22.00 -0.77 -9.59
CA ARG A 200 -23.14 -1.57 -10.08
C ARG A 200 -24.07 -0.81 -11.02
N LEU A 201 -24.36 0.46 -10.72
CA LEU A 201 -25.35 1.27 -11.43
C LEU A 201 -24.73 2.08 -12.59
N LEU A 202 -23.56 2.67 -12.39
CA LEU A 202 -22.96 3.57 -13.38
C LEU A 202 -22.02 2.84 -14.35
N VAL A 203 -21.08 2.08 -13.80
CA VAL A 203 -19.98 1.45 -14.55
C VAL A 203 -20.44 0.16 -15.21
N GLY A 204 -21.14 -0.69 -14.45
CA GLY A 204 -21.57 -2.02 -14.88
C GLY A 204 -20.40 -3.01 -14.97
N ASN A 205 -20.47 -3.91 -15.95
CA ASN A 205 -19.49 -4.97 -16.15
C ASN A 205 -18.47 -4.55 -17.23
N PHE A 206 -17.19 -4.46 -16.86
CA PHE A 206 -16.09 -4.09 -17.75
C PHE A 206 -15.88 -5.10 -18.88
N ARG A 207 -16.09 -6.42 -18.65
CA ARG A 207 -15.97 -7.45 -19.71
C ARG A 207 -17.00 -7.29 -20.84
N LYS A 208 -18.17 -6.75 -20.52
CA LYS A 208 -19.29 -6.59 -21.48
C LYS A 208 -19.26 -5.28 -22.26
N GLN A 209 -18.36 -4.35 -21.93
CA GLN A 209 -18.25 -3.09 -22.66
C GLN A 209 -17.61 -3.38 -24.03
N ASP A 210 -18.37 -3.21 -25.11
CA ASP A 210 -17.91 -3.45 -26.48
C ASP A 210 -16.65 -2.61 -26.79
N HIS A 211 -15.61 -3.28 -27.30
CA HIS A 211 -14.25 -2.75 -27.40
C HIS A 211 -13.90 -2.20 -28.79
N ARG A 212 -14.89 -2.03 -29.67
CA ARG A 212 -14.64 -1.60 -31.06
C ARG A 212 -14.36 -0.10 -31.24
N ASP A 213 -14.51 0.73 -30.21
CA ASP A 213 -14.06 2.12 -30.22
C ASP A 213 -13.76 2.64 -28.80
N ILE A 214 -12.73 3.48 -28.67
CA ILE A 214 -12.42 4.20 -27.44
C ILE A 214 -13.53 5.24 -27.22
N SER A 215 -14.57 4.88 -26.45
CA SER A 215 -15.66 5.78 -26.10
C SER A 215 -15.25 6.71 -24.97
N HIS A 216 -15.44 8.02 -25.18
CA HIS A 216 -15.31 9.04 -24.13
C HIS A 216 -16.10 8.69 -22.86
N TRP A 217 -17.29 8.11 -23.02
CA TRP A 217 -18.16 7.76 -21.90
C TRP A 217 -17.62 6.58 -21.10
N ASN A 218 -17.06 5.57 -21.76
CA ASN A 218 -16.45 4.43 -21.09
C ASN A 218 -15.14 4.84 -20.38
N GLU A 219 -14.33 5.70 -21.00
CA GLU A 219 -13.15 6.29 -20.35
C GLU A 219 -13.51 7.16 -19.15
N TRP A 220 -14.61 7.92 -19.24
CA TRP A 220 -15.09 8.74 -18.15
C TRP A 220 -15.60 7.86 -16.98
N LYS A 221 -16.44 6.85 -17.25
CA LYS A 221 -16.92 5.91 -16.22
C LYS A 221 -15.78 5.20 -15.52
N HIS A 222 -14.81 4.71 -16.29
CA HIS A 222 -13.62 4.04 -15.77
C HIS A 222 -12.82 4.99 -14.87
N TRP A 223 -12.57 6.22 -15.34
CA TRP A 223 -11.86 7.24 -14.56
C TRP A 223 -12.55 7.57 -13.24
N VAL A 224 -13.87 7.81 -13.25
CA VAL A 224 -14.60 8.13 -12.01
C VAL A 224 -14.54 6.95 -11.03
N HIS A 225 -14.70 5.72 -11.51
CA HIS A 225 -14.60 4.55 -10.64
C HIS A 225 -13.19 4.37 -10.08
N ALA A 226 -12.16 4.59 -10.91
CA ALA A 226 -10.77 4.57 -10.46
C ALA A 226 -10.53 5.57 -9.34
N ARG A 227 -11.05 6.80 -9.44
CA ARG A 227 -10.94 7.79 -8.35
C ARG A 227 -11.62 7.37 -7.06
N ALA A 228 -12.76 6.68 -7.15
CA ALA A 228 -13.47 6.19 -5.98
C ALA A 228 -12.73 5.05 -5.28
N VAL A 229 -12.24 4.05 -6.03
CA VAL A 229 -11.57 2.87 -5.45
C VAL A 229 -10.09 3.08 -5.12
N GLU A 230 -9.48 4.16 -5.64
CA GLU A 230 -8.09 4.55 -5.34
C GLU A 230 -8.02 5.72 -4.35
N SER A 231 -9.15 6.06 -3.74
CA SER A 231 -9.21 7.07 -2.70
C SER A 231 -8.70 6.50 -1.37
N HIS A 232 -8.08 7.36 -0.58
CA HIS A 232 -7.69 7.03 0.80
C HIS A 232 -8.89 6.53 1.61
N ASP A 233 -10.04 7.22 1.51
CA ASP A 233 -11.24 6.85 2.28
C ASP A 233 -11.79 5.45 1.93
N PHE A 234 -11.64 5.01 0.68
CA PHE A 234 -12.02 3.65 0.30
C PHE A 234 -11.01 2.61 0.80
N GLU A 235 -9.71 2.94 0.72
CA GLU A 235 -8.61 2.12 1.24
C GLU A 235 -8.78 1.90 2.74
N GLU A 236 -8.97 2.98 3.51
CA GLU A 236 -9.23 2.95 4.96
C GLU A 236 -10.48 2.13 5.32
N ALA A 237 -11.57 2.29 4.56
CA ALA A 237 -12.80 1.51 4.76
C ALA A 237 -12.62 0.01 4.42
N CYS A 238 -11.63 -0.35 3.61
CA CYS A 238 -11.28 -1.75 3.33
C CYS A 238 -10.28 -2.32 4.35
N GLU A 239 -9.31 -1.49 4.79
CA GLU A 239 -8.23 -1.86 5.71
C GLU A 239 -8.76 -2.37 7.05
N MET A 240 -9.89 -1.84 7.52
CA MET A 240 -10.55 -2.38 8.71
C MET A 240 -10.93 -3.86 8.57
N PHE A 241 -11.18 -4.34 7.35
CA PHE A 241 -11.53 -5.75 7.08
C PHE A 241 -10.36 -6.56 6.55
N THR A 242 -9.15 -6.00 6.56
CA THR A 242 -7.91 -6.69 6.26
C THR A 242 -7.90 -8.04 6.95
N ASN A 243 -7.51 -9.06 6.18
CA ASN A 243 -7.33 -10.41 6.69
C ASN A 243 -8.61 -11.09 7.23
N THR A 244 -9.79 -10.57 6.86
CA THR A 244 -11.12 -11.14 7.16
C THR A 244 -11.88 -11.52 5.88
N GLU A 245 -12.90 -12.36 5.99
CA GLU A 245 -13.73 -12.70 4.83
C GLU A 245 -14.70 -11.56 4.44
N MET A 246 -14.89 -10.57 5.31
CA MET A 246 -15.71 -9.39 4.98
C MET A 246 -15.13 -8.65 3.78
N LEU A 247 -13.82 -8.57 3.68
CA LEU A 247 -13.14 -7.97 2.54
C LEU A 247 -13.40 -8.76 1.24
N SER A 248 -13.45 -10.09 1.31
CA SER A 248 -13.85 -10.92 0.18
C SER A 248 -15.31 -10.65 -0.27
N TYR A 249 -16.23 -10.35 0.64
CA TYR A 249 -17.60 -9.96 0.28
C TYR A 249 -17.64 -8.59 -0.40
N ILE A 250 -16.84 -7.62 0.04
CA ILE A 250 -16.72 -6.29 -0.59
C ILE A 250 -16.25 -6.44 -2.04
N TYR A 251 -15.17 -7.21 -2.28
CA TYR A 251 -14.69 -7.45 -3.65
C TYR A 251 -15.69 -8.21 -4.53
N ARG A 252 -16.43 -9.18 -3.98
CA ARG A 252 -17.55 -9.82 -4.70
C ARG A 252 -18.65 -8.81 -5.04
N ALA A 253 -18.97 -7.89 -4.12
CA ALA A 253 -19.94 -6.83 -4.34
C ALA A 253 -19.48 -5.84 -5.41
N LEU A 254 -18.17 -5.63 -5.61
CA LEU A 254 -17.63 -4.82 -6.72
C LEU A 254 -17.59 -5.57 -8.06
N GLY A 255 -17.60 -6.91 -8.02
CA GLY A 255 -17.77 -7.78 -9.19
C GLY A 255 -16.70 -8.86 -9.36
N THR A 256 -15.69 -8.89 -8.48
CA THR A 256 -14.62 -9.90 -8.50
C THR A 256 -15.19 -11.28 -8.20
N LYS A 257 -14.69 -12.30 -8.90
CA LYS A 257 -14.99 -13.70 -8.54
C LYS A 257 -14.00 -14.13 -7.47
N VAL A 258 -14.45 -14.20 -6.22
CA VAL A 258 -13.61 -14.60 -5.08
C VAL A 258 -14.11 -15.93 -4.53
N GLY A 259 -13.19 -16.87 -4.32
CA GLY A 259 -13.41 -18.17 -3.71
C GLY A 259 -13.70 -18.11 -2.22
N ARG A 260 -13.55 -19.23 -1.52
CA ARG A 260 -13.71 -19.37 -0.08
C ARG A 260 -12.36 -19.26 0.61
N ARG A 261 -12.36 -18.70 1.84
CA ARG A 261 -11.16 -18.68 2.71
C ARG A 261 -9.98 -17.98 2.04
N VAL A 262 -10.26 -16.99 1.22
CA VAL A 262 -9.24 -16.14 0.60
C VAL A 262 -8.77 -15.15 1.64
N GLN A 263 -7.46 -15.06 1.79
CA GLN A 263 -6.85 -14.02 2.58
C GLN A 263 -6.45 -12.84 1.72
N ILE A 264 -6.90 -11.67 2.14
CA ILE A 264 -6.58 -10.42 1.50
C ILE A 264 -6.08 -9.48 2.58
N ASP A 265 -4.81 -9.11 2.50
CA ASP A 265 -4.31 -7.98 3.25
C ASP A 265 -4.72 -6.68 2.54
N GLN A 266 -4.14 -6.40 1.38
CA GLN A 266 -4.49 -5.23 0.58
C GLN A 266 -4.41 -5.53 -0.92
N LEU A 267 -5.44 -5.16 -1.67
CA LEU A 267 -5.50 -5.33 -3.12
C LEU A 267 -5.94 -4.03 -3.80
N ASN A 268 -5.22 -3.66 -4.86
CA ASN A 268 -5.44 -2.40 -5.56
C ASN A 268 -5.67 -2.64 -7.05
N PHE A 269 -6.91 -2.45 -7.49
CA PHE A 269 -7.30 -2.59 -8.89
C PHE A 269 -8.68 -1.97 -9.18
N VAL A 270 -8.91 -1.61 -10.45
CA VAL A 270 -10.14 -0.92 -10.87
C VAL A 270 -11.13 -1.87 -11.52
N GLU A 271 -10.65 -2.80 -12.35
CA GLU A 271 -11.51 -3.68 -13.14
C GLU A 271 -11.91 -4.96 -12.41
N HIS A 272 -12.71 -4.79 -11.36
CA HIS A 272 -13.11 -5.85 -10.44
C HIS A 272 -13.60 -7.13 -11.12
N ASP A 273 -14.45 -7.03 -12.15
CA ASP A 273 -15.01 -8.20 -12.85
C ASP A 273 -14.06 -8.90 -13.83
N CYS A 274 -12.83 -8.40 -14.00
CA CYS A 274 -11.78 -9.03 -14.80
C CYS A 274 -10.84 -9.92 -13.96
N VAL A 275 -11.03 -9.99 -12.64
CA VAL A 275 -10.19 -10.77 -11.74
C VAL A 275 -10.96 -11.98 -11.19
N THR A 276 -10.31 -13.15 -11.23
CA THR A 276 -10.81 -14.40 -10.64
C THR A 276 -9.80 -14.92 -9.63
N ILE A 277 -10.28 -15.19 -8.42
CA ILE A 277 -9.52 -15.67 -7.27
C ILE A 277 -10.23 -16.93 -6.78
N ASP A 278 -9.52 -18.06 -6.78
CA ASP A 278 -10.04 -19.34 -6.31
C ASP A 278 -9.91 -19.47 -4.77
N ASP A 279 -10.21 -20.65 -4.23
CA ASP A 279 -10.21 -20.89 -2.78
C ASP A 279 -8.80 -20.86 -2.17
N TYR A 280 -8.69 -20.48 -0.89
CA TYR A 280 -7.45 -20.52 -0.10
C TYR A 280 -6.28 -19.66 -0.62
N VAL A 281 -6.54 -18.72 -1.51
CA VAL A 281 -5.51 -17.81 -2.01
C VAL A 281 -5.06 -16.86 -0.90
N VAL A 282 -3.77 -16.54 -0.86
CA VAL A 282 -3.19 -15.55 0.06
C VAL A 282 -2.66 -14.36 -0.72
N PHE A 283 -3.13 -13.16 -0.37
CA PHE A 283 -2.58 -11.89 -0.83
C PHE A 283 -1.90 -11.15 0.31
N GLY A 284 -0.68 -10.68 0.05
CA GLY A 284 0.03 -9.73 0.91
C GLY A 284 -0.45 -8.29 0.74
N SER A 285 0.30 -7.38 1.35
CA SER A 285 0.09 -5.94 1.30
C SER A 285 0.48 -5.32 -0.05
N GLU A 286 -0.14 -4.21 -0.42
CA GLU A 286 0.20 -3.44 -1.63
C GLU A 286 0.25 -4.24 -2.96
N VAL A 287 -0.61 -5.25 -3.11
CA VAL A 287 -0.69 -6.03 -4.36
C VAL A 287 -1.48 -5.26 -5.41
N MET A 288 -0.84 -5.01 -6.55
CA MET A 288 -1.44 -4.27 -7.66
C MET A 288 -1.83 -5.20 -8.81
N LEU A 289 -3.10 -5.17 -9.24
CA LEU A 289 -3.59 -5.94 -10.38
C LEU A 289 -3.97 -5.02 -11.54
N TYR A 290 -3.42 -5.29 -12.73
CA TYR A 290 -3.66 -4.50 -13.93
C TYR A 290 -4.30 -5.35 -15.02
N THR A 291 -5.49 -4.97 -15.48
CA THR A 291 -6.17 -5.73 -16.55
C THR A 291 -6.24 -4.97 -17.87
N ASP A 292 -6.07 -3.64 -17.90
CA ASP A 292 -6.08 -2.83 -19.13
C ASP A 292 -4.81 -3.09 -19.97
N THR A 293 -5.01 -3.61 -21.17
CA THR A 293 -3.95 -4.00 -22.11
C THR A 293 -3.38 -2.81 -22.89
N ARG A 294 -3.96 -1.62 -22.74
CA ARG A 294 -3.58 -0.41 -23.48
C ARG A 294 -2.53 0.42 -22.74
N ALA A 295 -2.15 0.02 -21.53
CA ALA A 295 -1.16 0.75 -20.77
C ALA A 295 0.22 0.76 -21.48
N PRO A 296 1.01 1.86 -21.40
CA PRO A 296 2.28 1.99 -22.12
C PRO A 296 3.33 0.92 -21.78
N TRP A 297 3.23 0.34 -20.59
CA TRP A 297 4.10 -0.72 -20.07
C TRP A 297 3.63 -2.14 -20.45
N VAL A 298 2.55 -2.31 -21.22
CA VAL A 298 2.13 -3.62 -21.74
C VAL A 298 2.78 -3.86 -23.12
N PRO A 299 3.53 -4.96 -23.31
CA PRO A 299 4.21 -5.23 -24.57
C PRO A 299 3.26 -5.30 -25.78
N GLU A 300 3.63 -4.66 -26.89
CA GLU A 300 2.82 -4.69 -28.11
C GLU A 300 2.67 -6.11 -28.70
N GLU A 301 3.71 -6.93 -28.55
CA GLU A 301 3.69 -8.34 -28.98
C GLU A 301 2.58 -9.13 -28.27
N TYR A 302 2.38 -8.89 -26.98
CA TYR A 302 1.29 -9.49 -26.21
C TYR A 302 -0.08 -9.07 -26.76
N ASN A 303 -0.27 -7.77 -27.03
CA ASN A 303 -1.50 -7.25 -27.61
C ASN A 303 -1.81 -7.87 -28.98
N LYS A 304 -0.80 -8.02 -29.84
CA LYS A 304 -0.94 -8.69 -31.15
C LYS A 304 -1.33 -10.16 -31.00
N LYS A 305 -0.73 -10.89 -30.05
CA LYS A 305 -1.08 -12.30 -29.75
C LYS A 305 -2.52 -12.43 -29.24
N LEU A 306 -2.92 -11.55 -28.32
CA LEU A 306 -4.28 -11.54 -27.76
C LEU A 306 -5.34 -11.28 -28.83
N GLN A 307 -5.10 -10.30 -29.72
CA GLN A 307 -5.98 -9.99 -30.85
C GLN A 307 -6.17 -11.19 -31.79
N LYS A 308 -5.10 -11.91 -32.12
CA LYS A 308 -5.17 -13.13 -32.95
C LYS A 308 -6.01 -14.24 -32.30
N LYS A 309 -5.87 -14.43 -30.98
CA LYS A 309 -6.53 -15.54 -30.26
C LYS A 309 -8.02 -15.29 -30.01
N ARG A 310 -8.42 -14.03 -29.79
CA ARG A 310 -9.78 -13.68 -29.33
C ARG A 310 -10.59 -12.82 -30.31
N GLY A 311 -10.05 -12.48 -31.49
CA GLY A 311 -10.82 -11.87 -32.57
C GLY A 311 -11.43 -10.51 -32.21
N SER A 312 -10.60 -9.56 -31.77
CA SER A 312 -10.83 -8.10 -31.69
C SER A 312 -9.78 -7.47 -30.74
N GLN A 313 -9.64 -6.14 -30.74
CA GLN A 313 -8.86 -5.42 -29.71
C GLN A 313 -9.60 -5.48 -28.37
N GLN A 314 -9.44 -6.57 -27.61
CA GLN A 314 -10.01 -6.65 -26.26
C GLN A 314 -9.27 -5.66 -25.34
N ARG A 315 -10.00 -4.73 -24.69
CA ARG A 315 -9.38 -3.73 -23.79
C ARG A 315 -8.78 -4.39 -22.56
N TYR A 316 -9.48 -5.35 -21.97
CA TYR A 316 -9.08 -5.99 -20.72
C TYR A 316 -8.68 -7.45 -20.93
N ALA A 317 -7.66 -7.90 -20.22
CA ALA A 317 -7.30 -9.31 -20.13
C ALA A 317 -7.45 -9.81 -18.69
N ASP A 318 -8.09 -10.96 -18.53
CA ASP A 318 -8.42 -11.49 -17.21
C ASP A 318 -7.18 -11.95 -16.45
N ILE A 319 -7.15 -11.69 -15.14
CA ILE A 319 -6.17 -12.25 -14.22
C ILE A 319 -6.85 -13.39 -13.44
N HIS A 320 -6.16 -14.54 -13.34
CA HIS A 320 -6.66 -15.71 -12.60
C HIS A 320 -5.62 -16.18 -11.58
N ILE A 321 -6.00 -16.15 -10.31
CA ILE A 321 -5.21 -16.68 -9.20
C ILE A 321 -5.87 -17.97 -8.74
N CYS A 322 -5.21 -19.09 -9.00
CA CYS A 322 -5.76 -20.42 -8.76
C CYS A 322 -5.66 -20.84 -7.29
N GLN A 323 -6.32 -21.95 -6.97
CA GLN A 323 -6.49 -22.44 -5.60
C GLN A 323 -5.17 -22.47 -4.82
N ALA A 324 -5.19 -21.99 -3.57
CA ALA A 324 -4.05 -21.98 -2.66
C ALA A 324 -2.76 -21.31 -3.20
N ALA A 325 -2.85 -20.52 -4.27
CA ALA A 325 -1.75 -19.71 -4.74
C ALA A 325 -1.47 -18.55 -3.77
N ASN A 326 -0.24 -18.04 -3.80
CA ASN A 326 0.19 -16.95 -2.95
C ASN A 326 0.71 -15.81 -3.83
N VAL A 327 0.29 -14.59 -3.53
CA VAL A 327 0.78 -13.36 -4.15
C VAL A 327 1.14 -12.42 -3.01
N LEU A 328 2.42 -12.40 -2.63
CA LEU A 328 2.89 -11.69 -1.45
C LEU A 328 3.07 -10.19 -1.71
N ASP A 329 3.66 -9.49 -0.75
CA ASP A 329 3.60 -8.03 -0.67
C ASP A 329 4.25 -7.34 -1.89
N HIS A 330 3.73 -6.17 -2.26
CA HIS A 330 4.26 -5.34 -3.34
C HIS A 330 4.37 -6.04 -4.71
N CYS A 331 3.59 -7.10 -4.94
CA CYS A 331 3.50 -7.72 -6.26
C CYS A 331 2.74 -6.84 -7.25
N SER A 332 3.17 -6.87 -8.52
CA SER A 332 2.47 -6.22 -9.62
C SER A 332 2.15 -7.23 -10.71
N LEU A 333 0.86 -7.52 -10.91
CA LEU A 333 0.38 -8.50 -11.89
C LEU A 333 -0.19 -7.77 -13.11
N LEU A 334 0.42 -8.02 -14.27
CA LEU A 334 0.01 -7.42 -15.54
C LEU A 334 -1.11 -8.20 -16.23
N PRO A 335 -1.72 -7.64 -17.30
CA PRO A 335 -2.90 -8.24 -17.92
C PRO A 335 -2.66 -9.67 -18.40
N GLY A 336 -3.63 -10.55 -18.15
CA GLY A 336 -3.58 -11.95 -18.61
C GLY A 336 -2.71 -12.89 -17.79
N VAL A 337 -2.21 -12.46 -16.63
CA VAL A 337 -1.43 -13.32 -15.73
C VAL A 337 -2.31 -14.44 -15.19
N THR A 338 -1.74 -15.65 -15.11
CA THR A 338 -2.33 -16.78 -14.39
C THR A 338 -1.33 -17.36 -13.42
N VAL A 339 -1.71 -17.44 -12.14
CA VAL A 339 -0.90 -18.05 -11.08
C VAL A 339 -1.54 -19.37 -10.71
N ALA A 340 -0.90 -20.49 -11.06
CA ALA A 340 -1.48 -21.81 -10.88
C ALA A 340 -1.52 -22.26 -9.41
N GLU A 341 -2.15 -23.41 -9.17
CA GLU A 341 -2.37 -23.95 -7.85
C GLU A 341 -1.08 -24.02 -7.03
N ARG A 342 -1.10 -23.43 -5.83
CA ARG A 342 0.03 -23.41 -4.88
C ARG A 342 1.32 -22.79 -5.42
N ALA A 343 1.29 -22.09 -6.56
CA ALA A 343 2.40 -21.27 -6.98
C ALA A 343 2.54 -20.07 -6.04
N VAL A 344 3.78 -19.59 -5.85
CA VAL A 344 4.09 -18.47 -4.96
C VAL A 344 4.76 -17.38 -5.78
N LEU A 345 4.10 -16.24 -5.88
CA LEU A 345 4.76 -14.99 -6.23
C LEU A 345 5.20 -14.33 -4.93
N GLY A 346 6.49 -14.39 -4.63
CA GLY A 346 7.09 -13.81 -3.43
C GLY A 346 7.01 -12.28 -3.44
N THR A 347 7.41 -11.66 -2.34
CA THR A 347 7.37 -10.20 -2.19
C THR A 347 8.12 -9.52 -3.34
N CYS A 348 7.67 -8.32 -3.74
CA CYS A 348 8.25 -7.53 -4.84
C CYS A 348 8.31 -8.25 -6.20
N THR A 349 7.35 -9.12 -6.53
CA THR A 349 7.32 -9.82 -7.82
C THR A 349 6.61 -9.03 -8.92
N LEU A 350 7.29 -8.85 -10.06
CA LEU A 350 6.65 -8.38 -11.29
C LEU A 350 6.19 -9.58 -12.13
N ALA A 351 4.87 -9.75 -12.26
CA ALA A 351 4.29 -10.73 -13.16
C ALA A 351 3.97 -10.12 -14.53
N ALA A 352 4.78 -10.48 -15.52
CA ALA A 352 4.70 -9.96 -16.89
C ALA A 352 3.37 -10.29 -17.58
N ALA A 353 2.94 -9.45 -18.53
CA ALA A 353 1.66 -9.63 -19.22
C ALA A 353 1.57 -11.00 -19.92
N GLY A 354 0.49 -11.73 -19.66
CA GLY A 354 0.23 -13.07 -20.21
C GLY A 354 1.09 -14.20 -19.63
N SER A 355 1.87 -13.97 -18.58
CA SER A 355 2.70 -15.02 -17.98
C SER A 355 1.85 -16.05 -17.25
N TYR A 356 2.24 -17.32 -17.38
CA TYR A 356 1.69 -18.43 -16.60
C TYR A 356 2.75 -18.91 -15.61
N TYR A 357 2.39 -18.96 -14.33
CA TYR A 357 3.23 -19.52 -13.26
C TYR A 357 2.75 -20.92 -12.95
N PRO A 358 3.56 -21.96 -13.21
CA PRO A 358 3.13 -23.34 -13.07
C PRO A 358 2.93 -23.72 -11.59
N PRO A 359 2.16 -24.80 -11.32
CA PRO A 359 1.88 -25.23 -9.96
C PRO A 359 3.16 -25.42 -9.16
N LEU A 360 3.11 -25.04 -7.89
CA LEU A 360 4.25 -25.13 -6.95
C LEU A 360 5.45 -24.23 -7.28
N ALA A 361 5.51 -23.52 -8.41
CA ALA A 361 6.68 -22.69 -8.69
C ALA A 361 6.76 -21.48 -7.74
N ILE A 362 7.95 -21.21 -7.19
CA ILE A 362 8.24 -20.00 -6.42
C ILE A 362 9.00 -19.02 -7.32
N HIS A 363 8.39 -17.88 -7.58
CA HIS A 363 9.02 -16.76 -8.26
C HIS A 363 9.14 -15.57 -7.32
N SER A 364 10.19 -14.77 -7.46
CA SER A 364 10.34 -13.53 -6.69
C SER A 364 11.07 -12.45 -7.48
N GLY A 365 10.84 -11.20 -7.10
CA GLY A 365 11.53 -10.03 -7.64
C GLY A 365 11.13 -9.65 -9.07
N SER A 366 11.89 -8.72 -9.62
CA SER A 366 11.77 -8.16 -10.96
C SER A 366 13.18 -7.90 -11.52
N GLN A 367 13.65 -8.80 -12.37
CA GLN A 367 14.91 -8.65 -13.09
C GLN A 367 14.62 -8.45 -14.57
N ARG A 368 14.96 -7.26 -15.10
CA ARG A 368 14.75 -6.90 -16.52
C ARG A 368 13.30 -7.13 -16.99
N GLY A 369 12.33 -6.83 -16.13
CA GLY A 369 10.91 -6.89 -16.49
C GLY A 369 10.28 -8.29 -16.37
N ARG A 370 10.99 -9.23 -15.75
CA ARG A 370 10.51 -10.59 -15.50
C ARG A 370 10.81 -11.00 -14.08
N SER A 371 9.93 -11.80 -13.51
CA SER A 371 10.19 -12.45 -12.23
C SER A 371 11.24 -13.55 -12.37
N MET A 372 12.00 -13.80 -11.30
CA MET A 372 12.98 -14.88 -11.28
C MET A 372 12.34 -16.12 -10.67
N HIS A 373 12.49 -17.27 -11.33
CA HIS A 373 12.18 -18.55 -10.73
C HIS A 373 13.26 -18.89 -9.70
N LEU A 374 12.90 -18.98 -8.42
CA LEU A 374 13.84 -19.32 -7.36
C LEU A 374 14.01 -20.83 -7.22
N ARG A 375 12.88 -21.54 -7.13
CA ARG A 375 12.78 -22.99 -6.97
C ARG A 375 11.33 -23.43 -7.05
N ASP A 376 11.10 -24.73 -7.16
CA ASP A 376 9.79 -25.32 -6.90
C ASP A 376 9.54 -25.47 -5.39
N TYR A 377 8.28 -25.35 -5.02
CA TYR A 377 7.81 -25.40 -3.65
C TYR A 377 7.93 -26.81 -3.10
N PHE A 378 9.04 -27.04 -2.40
CA PHE A 378 9.28 -28.23 -1.61
C PHE A 378 9.02 -27.92 -0.13
N ALA A 379 8.02 -28.58 0.43
CA ALA A 379 7.74 -28.55 1.86
C ALA A 379 8.19 -29.88 2.48
N SER A 380 8.73 -29.85 3.70
CA SER A 380 8.92 -31.09 4.46
C SER A 380 7.57 -31.79 4.65
N PRO A 381 7.52 -33.13 4.82
CA PRO A 381 6.26 -33.83 5.08
C PRO A 381 5.49 -33.26 6.27
N ALA A 382 6.20 -32.80 7.30
CA ALA A 382 5.62 -32.13 8.47
C ALA A 382 4.98 -30.79 8.10
N MET A 383 5.66 -29.95 7.31
CA MET A 383 5.11 -28.67 6.84
C MET A 383 3.89 -28.87 5.94
N ARG A 384 3.96 -29.82 5.00
CA ARG A 384 2.82 -30.12 4.13
C ARG A 384 1.59 -30.57 4.92
N ALA A 385 1.80 -31.44 5.91
CA ALA A 385 0.74 -31.86 6.82
C ALA A 385 0.18 -30.69 7.65
N LEU A 386 1.03 -29.72 8.03
CA LEU A 386 0.58 -28.52 8.73
C LEU A 386 -0.29 -27.63 7.83
N GLU A 387 0.11 -27.39 6.59
CA GLU A 387 -0.65 -26.61 5.60
C GLU A 387 -2.00 -27.25 5.31
N ASP A 388 -2.00 -28.54 4.94
CA ASP A 388 -3.21 -29.29 4.61
C ASP A 388 -4.17 -29.34 5.81
N LYS A 389 -3.64 -29.60 7.02
CA LYS A 389 -4.44 -29.56 8.25
C LYS A 389 -4.99 -28.16 8.53
N THR A 390 -4.24 -27.10 8.23
CA THR A 390 -4.71 -25.72 8.45
C THR A 390 -5.84 -25.38 7.50
N MET A 391 -5.74 -25.76 6.22
CA MET A 391 -6.83 -25.62 5.25
C MET A 391 -8.08 -26.41 5.68
N GLN A 392 -7.92 -27.65 6.17
CA GLN A 392 -9.02 -28.44 6.72
C GLN A 392 -9.66 -27.81 7.96
N ASP A 393 -8.85 -27.27 8.88
CA ASP A 393 -9.36 -26.60 10.08
C ASP A 393 -10.15 -25.33 9.73
N LEU A 394 -9.77 -24.63 8.65
CA LEU A 394 -10.43 -23.43 8.10
C LEU A 394 -11.81 -23.72 7.49
N ASP A 395 -12.06 -24.95 7.03
CA ASP A 395 -13.39 -25.35 6.55
C ASP A 395 -14.43 -25.36 7.68
N SER A 396 -13.99 -25.48 8.94
CA SER A 396 -14.87 -25.42 10.10
C SER A 396 -15.58 -24.07 10.21
N PRO A 397 -16.93 -24.03 10.13
CA PRO A 397 -17.69 -22.79 10.29
C PRO A 397 -17.47 -22.14 11.66
N ILE A 398 -17.22 -22.94 12.71
CA ILE A 398 -17.03 -22.44 14.07
C ILE A 398 -15.70 -21.70 14.19
N THR A 399 -14.60 -22.28 13.70
CA THR A 399 -13.28 -21.64 13.70
C THR A 399 -13.35 -20.31 12.95
N TRP A 400 -14.02 -20.33 11.80
CA TRP A 400 -14.18 -19.18 10.93
C TRP A 400 -15.02 -18.06 11.57
N TRP A 401 -16.23 -18.38 12.08
CA TRP A 401 -17.10 -17.37 12.69
C TRP A 401 -16.49 -16.82 13.97
N ARG A 402 -15.85 -17.67 14.78
CA ARG A 402 -15.16 -17.21 15.99
C ARG A 402 -14.07 -16.20 15.65
N PHE A 403 -13.23 -16.49 14.66
CA PHE A 403 -12.17 -15.57 14.24
C PHE A 403 -12.76 -14.24 13.73
N ASN A 404 -13.65 -14.29 12.73
CA ASN A 404 -14.21 -13.08 12.13
C ASN A 404 -15.02 -12.25 13.14
N LEU A 405 -15.84 -12.85 14.01
CA LEU A 405 -16.62 -12.11 15.01
C LEU A 405 -15.74 -11.43 16.06
N ILE A 406 -14.66 -12.08 16.50
CA ILE A 406 -13.71 -11.47 17.45
C ILE A 406 -13.01 -10.29 16.77
N ILE A 407 -12.51 -10.47 15.55
CA ILE A 407 -11.84 -9.40 14.82
C ILE A 407 -12.81 -8.24 14.55
N LEU A 408 -14.04 -8.51 14.12
CA LEU A 408 -15.08 -7.49 13.92
C LEU A 408 -15.41 -6.74 15.22
N LEU A 409 -15.47 -7.43 16.36
CA LEU A 409 -15.70 -6.78 17.65
C LEU A 409 -14.52 -5.88 18.02
N VAL A 410 -13.29 -6.33 17.78
CA VAL A 410 -12.08 -5.54 18.04
C VAL A 410 -12.04 -4.32 17.13
N ILE A 411 -12.34 -4.46 15.84
CA ILE A 411 -12.46 -3.33 14.89
C ILE A 411 -13.53 -2.33 15.37
N LEU A 412 -14.70 -2.83 15.80
CA LEU A 412 -15.79 -1.99 16.28
C LEU A 412 -15.34 -1.12 17.46
N ILE A 413 -14.48 -1.66 18.33
CA ILE A 413 -14.02 -0.99 19.55
C ILE A 413 -12.77 -0.15 19.29
N ALA A 414 -11.76 -0.70 18.63
CA ALA A 414 -10.42 -0.12 18.58
C ALA A 414 -10.23 0.92 17.48
N ASN A 415 -10.85 0.75 16.31
CA ASN A 415 -10.60 1.66 15.19
C ASN A 415 -11.02 3.11 15.47
N PRO A 416 -12.15 3.42 16.14
CA PRO A 416 -12.54 4.82 16.41
C PRO A 416 -11.77 5.51 17.55
N ILE A 417 -10.79 4.84 18.17
CA ILE A 417 -10.00 5.39 19.28
C ILE A 417 -9.23 6.67 18.90
N PRO A 418 -8.60 6.79 17.72
CA PRO A 418 -7.92 8.02 17.31
C PRO A 418 -8.88 9.21 17.24
N GLU A 419 -10.08 9.03 16.67
CA GLU A 419 -11.12 10.06 16.66
C GLU A 419 -11.62 10.35 18.08
N ALA A 420 -11.70 9.33 18.93
CA ALA A 420 -12.05 9.51 20.35
C ALA A 420 -11.02 10.36 21.10
N ALA A 421 -9.73 10.29 20.73
CA ALA A 421 -8.71 11.17 21.29
C ALA A 421 -8.96 12.65 20.95
N TRP A 422 -9.37 12.94 19.71
CA TRP A 422 -9.79 14.29 19.29
C TRP A 422 -11.02 14.78 20.05
N VAL A 423 -12.05 13.94 20.16
CA VAL A 423 -13.29 14.26 20.87
C VAL A 423 -13.01 14.48 22.37
N ALA A 424 -12.21 13.63 22.99
CA ALA A 424 -11.80 13.76 24.38
C ALA A 424 -10.97 15.04 24.62
N THR A 425 -10.08 15.40 23.69
CA THR A 425 -9.34 16.65 23.74
C THR A 425 -10.29 17.85 23.71
N TYR A 426 -11.23 17.86 22.76
CA TYR A 426 -12.20 18.95 22.64
C TYR A 426 -13.00 19.13 23.94
N PHE A 427 -13.62 18.06 24.45
CA PHE A 427 -14.39 18.15 25.69
C PHE A 427 -13.53 18.47 26.90
N GLY A 428 -12.34 17.89 27.03
CA GLY A 428 -11.40 18.18 28.11
C GLY A 428 -11.04 19.66 28.16
N VAL A 429 -10.65 20.25 27.02
CA VAL A 429 -10.31 21.67 26.93
C VAL A 429 -11.52 22.56 27.24
N THR A 430 -12.69 22.26 26.67
CA THR A 430 -13.91 23.07 26.92
C THR A 430 -14.42 22.96 28.36
N SER A 431 -14.16 21.85 29.07
CA SER A 431 -14.57 21.67 30.47
C SER A 431 -13.74 22.49 31.47
N ILE A 432 -12.51 22.84 31.10
CA ILE A 432 -11.61 23.68 31.89
C ILE A 432 -11.83 25.17 31.56
N TRP A 433 -12.55 25.46 30.48
CA TRP A 433 -12.79 26.80 29.99
C TRP A 433 -14.10 27.36 30.57
N ASP A 434 -13.98 28.42 31.39
CA ASP A 434 -15.12 29.28 31.70
C ASP A 434 -15.24 30.31 30.58
N ILE A 435 -16.45 30.45 30.01
CA ILE A 435 -16.71 31.14 28.74
C ILE A 435 -16.34 32.63 28.77
N ASP A 436 -16.17 33.20 29.97
CA ASP A 436 -16.03 34.64 30.19
C ASP A 436 -14.57 35.13 30.38
N ASP A 437 -13.59 34.27 30.70
CA ASP A 437 -12.25 34.74 31.14
C ASP A 437 -11.03 34.22 30.34
N GLY A 438 -11.20 33.25 29.44
CA GLY A 438 -10.07 32.64 28.70
C GLY A 438 -9.81 33.28 27.33
N SER A 439 -8.62 33.86 27.11
CA SER A 439 -8.22 34.32 25.77
C SER A 439 -8.14 33.16 24.76
N VAL A 440 -8.55 33.39 23.50
CA VAL A 440 -8.42 32.41 22.39
C VAL A 440 -6.99 31.85 22.28
N LEU A 441 -6.00 32.66 22.64
CA LEU A 441 -4.59 32.27 22.68
C LEU A 441 -4.35 31.11 23.67
N THR A 442 -5.01 31.11 24.83
CA THR A 442 -4.88 30.03 25.83
C THR A 442 -5.40 28.70 25.27
N LEU A 443 -6.53 28.71 24.55
CA LEU A 443 -7.08 27.51 23.89
C LEU A 443 -6.13 26.95 22.83
N LEU A 444 -5.55 27.83 22.01
CA LEU A 444 -4.57 27.46 20.99
C LEU A 444 -3.31 26.84 21.61
N LEU A 445 -2.90 27.24 22.81
CA LEU A 445 -1.72 26.72 23.49
C LEU A 445 -1.99 25.42 24.27
N ILE A 446 -3.15 25.27 24.91
CA ILE A 446 -3.48 24.09 25.74
C ILE A 446 -3.93 22.91 24.88
N THR A 447 -4.68 23.13 23.80
CA THR A 447 -5.24 22.06 22.97
C THR A 447 -4.18 21.07 22.45
N PRO A 448 -3.05 21.53 21.87
CA PRO A 448 -2.00 20.62 21.43
C PRO A 448 -1.40 19.84 22.61
N VAL A 449 -1.23 20.45 23.78
CA VAL A 449 -0.66 19.78 24.96
C VAL A 449 -1.56 18.65 25.45
N VAL A 450 -2.88 18.90 25.55
CA VAL A 450 -3.86 17.90 25.96
C VAL A 450 -3.93 16.75 24.95
N TYR A 451 -3.99 17.07 23.66
CA TYR A 451 -4.01 16.07 22.59
C TYR A 451 -2.78 15.17 22.64
N ASN A 452 -1.57 15.76 22.68
CA ASN A 452 -0.33 15.00 22.74
C ASN A 452 -0.20 14.16 24.03
N LEU A 453 -0.77 14.62 25.15
CA LEU A 453 -0.81 13.82 26.37
C LEU A 453 -1.70 12.59 26.22
N ILE A 454 -2.86 12.74 25.57
CA ILE A 454 -3.75 11.61 25.28
C ILE A 454 -3.08 10.61 24.33
N GLU A 455 -2.46 11.09 23.26
CA GLU A 455 -1.69 10.26 22.32
C GLU A 455 -0.56 9.49 23.04
N LEU A 456 0.15 10.15 23.94
CA LEU A 456 1.18 9.50 24.75
C LEU A 456 0.59 8.41 25.67
N ILE A 457 -0.59 8.63 26.26
CA ILE A 457 -1.31 7.61 27.03
C ILE A 457 -1.68 6.42 26.14
N LEU A 458 -2.16 6.67 24.92
CA LEU A 458 -2.49 5.62 23.95
C LEU A 458 -1.25 4.82 23.53
N LEU A 459 -0.10 5.48 23.34
CA LEU A 459 1.18 4.81 23.09
C LEU A 459 1.56 3.86 24.22
N PHE A 460 1.53 4.33 25.47
CA PHE A 460 1.83 3.47 26.63
C PHE A 460 0.81 2.33 26.77
N ALA A 461 -0.46 2.60 26.50
CA ALA A 461 -1.50 1.57 26.49
C ALA A 461 -1.23 0.52 25.40
N ASN A 462 -0.82 0.93 24.20
CA ASN A 462 -0.48 0.01 23.12
C ASN A 462 0.72 -0.88 23.48
N ILE A 463 1.78 -0.30 24.05
CA ILE A 463 2.94 -1.06 24.57
C ILE A 463 2.48 -2.06 25.63
N ALA A 464 1.62 -1.66 26.57
CA ALA A 464 1.08 -2.57 27.58
C ALA A 464 0.24 -3.70 26.95
N LEU A 465 -0.63 -3.38 25.98
CA LEU A 465 -1.45 -4.34 25.24
C LEU A 465 -0.57 -5.35 24.50
N LYS A 466 0.56 -4.93 23.91
CA LYS A 466 1.53 -5.85 23.29
C LYS A 466 1.96 -6.92 24.28
N TRP A 467 2.35 -6.54 25.48
CA TRP A 467 2.82 -7.49 26.50
C TRP A 467 1.70 -8.37 27.07
N ILE A 468 0.46 -7.86 27.13
CA ILE A 468 -0.71 -8.59 27.65
C ILE A 468 -1.27 -9.59 26.62
N ILE A 469 -1.41 -9.16 25.37
CA ILE A 469 -2.10 -9.92 24.32
C ILE A 469 -1.16 -10.94 23.68
N ILE A 470 -0.06 -10.47 23.09
CA ILE A 470 0.86 -11.34 22.34
C ILE A 470 2.06 -11.78 23.18
N GLY A 471 2.53 -10.93 24.09
CA GLY A 471 3.71 -11.19 24.91
C GLY A 471 4.98 -11.04 24.08
N LYS A 472 5.81 -12.09 24.03
CA LYS A 472 6.99 -12.12 23.16
C LYS A 472 6.66 -12.80 21.84
N TYR A 473 7.01 -12.15 20.73
CA TYR A 473 7.06 -12.82 19.44
C TYR A 473 8.13 -13.91 19.46
N VAL A 474 7.77 -15.11 19.01
CA VAL A 474 8.67 -16.27 18.97
C VAL A 474 8.79 -16.74 17.53
N ALA A 475 10.01 -17.01 17.08
CA ALA A 475 10.26 -17.55 15.75
C ALA A 475 9.62 -18.94 15.62
N GLY A 476 9.02 -19.21 14.47
CA GLY A 476 8.31 -20.46 14.24
C GLY A 476 7.19 -20.35 13.22
N GLU A 477 6.45 -21.44 13.06
CA GLU A 477 5.37 -21.59 12.10
C GLU A 477 4.03 -21.68 12.85
N TYR A 478 3.11 -20.77 12.52
CA TYR A 478 1.82 -20.65 13.20
C TYR A 478 0.68 -20.77 12.23
N LYS A 479 -0.32 -21.58 12.60
CA LYS A 479 -1.54 -21.74 11.82
C LYS A 479 -2.25 -20.41 11.62
N PHE A 480 -2.63 -20.18 10.38
CA PHE A 480 -3.51 -19.08 10.04
C PHE A 480 -4.92 -19.32 10.58
N PHE A 481 -5.61 -18.25 10.99
CA PHE A 481 -6.85 -18.27 11.80
C PHE A 481 -6.74 -19.00 13.15
N GLY A 482 -5.52 -19.39 13.56
CA GLY A 482 -5.24 -19.90 14.88
C GLY A 482 -5.26 -18.80 15.95
N SER A 483 -5.14 -19.20 17.23
CA SER A 483 -5.07 -18.26 18.36
C SER A 483 -3.88 -17.30 18.25
N TYR A 484 -2.74 -17.74 17.70
CA TYR A 484 -1.60 -16.87 17.50
C TYR A 484 -1.89 -15.79 16.45
N HIS A 485 -2.40 -16.18 15.27
CA HIS A 485 -2.85 -15.24 14.23
C HIS A 485 -3.87 -14.24 14.77
N MET A 486 -4.85 -14.70 15.55
CA MET A 486 -5.88 -13.82 16.12
C MET A 486 -5.27 -12.77 17.05
N ARG A 487 -4.37 -13.16 17.96
CA ARG A 487 -3.69 -12.21 18.86
C ARG A 487 -2.78 -11.24 18.09
N TRP A 488 -2.12 -11.74 17.05
CA TRP A 488 -1.30 -10.93 16.14
C TRP A 488 -2.16 -9.88 15.40
N MET A 489 -3.29 -10.29 14.82
CA MET A 489 -4.25 -9.38 14.16
C MET A 489 -4.82 -8.33 15.12
N VAL A 490 -5.20 -8.73 16.33
CA VAL A 490 -5.68 -7.78 17.35
C VAL A 490 -4.61 -6.73 17.65
N MET A 491 -3.35 -7.13 17.76
CA MET A 491 -2.25 -6.18 17.95
C MET A 491 -2.03 -5.27 16.75
N MET A 492 -2.21 -5.76 15.52
CA MET A 492 -2.11 -4.91 14.31
C MET A 492 -3.19 -3.84 14.29
N ILE A 493 -4.43 -4.22 14.60
CA ILE A 493 -5.57 -3.28 14.69
C ILE A 493 -5.37 -2.26 15.82
N CYS A 494 -4.87 -2.68 16.98
CA CYS A 494 -4.57 -1.74 18.06
C CYS A 494 -3.38 -0.82 17.71
N GLY A 495 -2.40 -1.32 16.98
CA GLY A 495 -1.21 -0.58 16.53
C GLY A 495 -1.54 0.50 15.49
N SER A 496 -2.44 0.22 14.55
CA SER A 496 -2.83 1.21 13.53
C SER A 496 -3.45 2.47 14.15
N GLY A 497 -4.14 2.35 15.29
CA GLY A 497 -4.70 3.47 16.04
C GLY A 497 -3.67 4.45 16.63
N ILE A 498 -2.38 4.12 16.64
CA ILE A 498 -1.31 5.04 17.09
C ILE A 498 -0.30 5.36 15.99
N SER A 499 -0.58 4.96 14.74
CA SER A 499 0.33 5.12 13.60
C SER A 499 0.74 6.58 13.36
N ALA A 500 -0.20 7.53 13.42
CA ALA A 500 0.09 8.95 13.23
C ALA A 500 1.06 9.52 14.28
N LEU A 501 0.95 9.07 15.53
CA LEU A 501 1.90 9.43 16.58
C LEU A 501 3.27 8.79 16.30
N GLN A 502 3.29 7.49 15.95
CA GLN A 502 4.53 6.77 15.66
C GLN A 502 5.29 7.41 14.49
N ASP A 503 4.59 7.84 13.44
CA ASP A 503 5.17 8.58 12.31
C ASP A 503 5.87 9.88 12.76
N CYS A 504 5.36 10.54 13.80
CA CYS A 504 5.98 11.74 14.37
C CYS A 504 7.24 11.41 15.21
N LEU A 505 7.39 10.17 15.68
CA LEU A 505 8.58 9.72 16.43
C LEU A 505 9.71 9.27 15.50
N HIS A 506 9.43 8.97 14.24
CA HIS A 506 10.42 8.52 13.27
C HIS A 506 11.64 9.46 13.20
N GLY A 507 12.82 8.86 13.19
CA GLY A 507 14.10 9.55 13.17
C GLY A 507 14.52 10.19 14.50
N THR A 508 13.72 10.06 15.56
CA THR A 508 14.04 10.56 16.90
C THR A 508 14.53 9.44 17.83
N VAL A 509 15.11 9.82 18.97
CA VAL A 509 15.46 8.87 20.04
C VAL A 509 14.24 8.19 20.67
N PHE A 510 13.05 8.77 20.52
CA PHE A 510 11.83 8.22 21.10
C PHE A 510 11.38 6.94 20.38
N GLU A 511 11.53 6.86 19.06
CA GLU A 511 11.23 5.63 18.31
C GLU A 511 12.12 4.46 18.76
N VAL A 512 13.40 4.74 19.04
CA VAL A 512 14.32 3.76 19.63
C VAL A 512 13.83 3.29 21.00
N TRP A 513 13.27 4.18 21.82
CA TRP A 513 12.72 3.82 23.13
C TRP A 513 11.46 2.97 23.01
N VAL A 514 10.56 3.32 22.09
CA VAL A 514 9.34 2.55 21.80
C VAL A 514 9.71 1.16 21.30
N ALA A 515 10.60 1.04 20.31
CA ALA A 515 11.05 -0.24 19.76
C ALA A 515 11.64 -1.14 20.87
N ARG A 516 12.49 -0.59 21.75
CA ARG A 516 13.04 -1.32 22.91
C ARG A 516 11.98 -1.71 23.93
N ALA A 517 11.03 -0.83 24.22
CA ALA A 517 9.91 -1.11 25.13
C ALA A 517 8.99 -2.22 24.58
N CYS A 518 8.86 -2.31 23.26
CA CYS A 518 8.17 -3.38 22.56
C CYS A 518 9.01 -4.67 22.44
N GLY A 519 10.30 -4.66 22.78
CA GLY A 519 11.14 -5.87 22.89
C GLY A 519 12.30 -5.96 21.89
N ALA A 520 12.44 -5.00 20.97
CA ALA A 520 13.56 -4.99 20.02
C ALA A 520 14.89 -4.71 20.71
N LYS A 521 15.96 -5.32 20.19
CA LYS A 521 17.33 -5.05 20.62
C LYS A 521 17.91 -4.00 19.70
N VAL A 522 18.00 -2.75 20.17
CA VAL A 522 18.50 -1.62 19.37
C VAL A 522 19.73 -1.01 20.02
N GLY A 523 20.80 -0.83 19.25
CA GLY A 523 22.04 -0.17 19.64
C GLY A 523 21.91 1.35 19.82
N LYS A 524 23.05 2.03 19.95
CA LYS A 524 23.17 3.47 20.19
C LYS A 524 23.15 4.26 18.89
N GLU A 525 22.68 5.50 18.95
CA GLU A 525 22.75 6.47 17.84
C GLU A 525 22.12 5.98 16.52
N CYS A 526 21.04 5.19 16.63
CA CYS A 526 20.30 4.71 15.48
C CYS A 526 19.26 5.73 14.99
N TYR A 527 19.08 5.78 13.68
CA TYR A 527 17.97 6.47 13.02
C TYR A 527 16.95 5.43 12.56
N LEU A 528 15.71 5.48 13.07
CA LEU A 528 14.66 4.52 12.74
C LEU A 528 13.44 5.24 12.14
N ALA A 529 13.11 4.94 10.89
CA ALA A 529 11.91 5.43 10.21
C ALA A 529 11.20 4.32 9.39
N GLY A 530 11.61 3.07 9.55
CA GLY A 530 11.04 1.91 8.84
C GLY A 530 9.88 1.25 9.59
N LEU A 531 9.16 0.37 8.90
CA LEU A 531 8.12 -0.47 9.46
C LEU A 531 8.73 -1.59 10.32
N MET A 532 8.28 -1.64 11.58
CA MET A 532 8.69 -2.63 12.58
C MET A 532 7.46 -3.18 13.29
N VAL A 533 7.31 -4.50 13.31
CA VAL A 533 6.10 -5.15 13.84
C VAL A 533 6.47 -6.19 14.91
N GLU A 534 7.22 -7.23 14.54
CA GLU A 534 7.65 -8.27 15.48
C GLU A 534 8.92 -7.87 16.24
N TYR A 535 8.83 -6.83 17.05
CA TYR A 535 9.95 -6.20 17.75
C TYR A 535 10.89 -7.22 18.44
N ASP A 536 10.38 -8.25 19.13
CA ASP A 536 11.22 -9.26 19.82
C ASP A 536 12.13 -10.08 18.89
N LEU A 537 11.85 -10.08 17.58
CA LEU A 537 12.60 -10.78 16.55
C LEU A 537 13.59 -9.86 15.80
N LEU A 538 13.63 -8.57 16.14
CA LEU A 538 14.46 -7.57 15.50
C LEU A 538 15.69 -7.22 16.35
N THR A 539 16.88 -7.38 15.76
CA THR A 539 18.15 -6.95 16.36
C THR A 539 18.84 -5.93 15.46
N ILE A 540 19.14 -4.76 16.01
CA ILE A 540 19.74 -3.60 15.36
C ILE A 540 20.99 -3.22 16.14
N GLY A 541 22.13 -3.13 15.44
CA GLY A 541 23.42 -2.70 15.96
C GLY A 541 23.51 -1.22 16.32
N ASP A 542 24.72 -0.75 16.63
CA ASP A 542 25.03 0.66 16.88
C ASP A 542 25.14 1.44 15.55
N HIS A 543 24.78 2.73 15.53
CA HIS A 543 24.91 3.64 14.39
C HIS A 543 24.15 3.21 13.11
N VAL A 544 23.07 2.43 13.26
CA VAL A 544 22.25 1.97 12.13
C VAL A 544 21.31 3.07 11.65
N ALA A 545 21.11 3.17 10.33
CA ALA A 545 20.10 4.01 9.73
C ALA A 545 19.08 3.17 8.93
N ILE A 546 17.81 3.21 9.34
CA ILE A 546 16.68 2.59 8.62
C ILE A 546 15.77 3.69 8.09
N GLY A 547 15.75 3.84 6.77
CA GLY A 547 14.98 4.87 6.06
C GLY A 547 13.47 4.66 6.10
N SER A 548 12.74 5.69 5.68
CA SER A 548 11.28 5.69 5.60
C SER A 548 10.75 4.60 4.68
N GLY A 549 9.73 3.88 5.13
CA GLY A 549 9.08 2.83 4.34
C GLY A 549 9.96 1.61 4.06
N CYS A 550 11.11 1.48 4.74
CA CYS A 550 11.83 0.21 4.78
C CYS A 550 11.00 -0.81 5.54
N ASP A 551 10.98 -2.05 5.06
CA ASP A 551 10.28 -3.15 5.71
C ASP A 551 11.30 -4.08 6.39
N THR A 552 11.18 -4.20 7.71
CA THR A 552 12.01 -5.09 8.55
C THR A 552 11.16 -6.11 9.31
N THR A 553 9.94 -6.36 8.82
CA THR A 553 9.00 -7.30 9.45
C THR A 553 9.60 -8.71 9.53
N GLY A 554 9.29 -9.39 10.64
CA GLY A 554 9.83 -10.71 10.96
C GLY A 554 8.95 -11.84 10.45
N HIS A 555 7.92 -11.56 9.65
CA HIS A 555 6.91 -12.53 9.24
C HIS A 555 6.71 -12.61 7.72
N THR A 556 6.19 -13.74 7.28
CA THR A 556 5.50 -13.87 5.99
C THR A 556 4.35 -14.83 6.14
N VAL A 557 3.28 -14.61 5.38
CA VAL A 557 2.14 -15.54 5.33
C VAL A 557 2.20 -16.32 4.02
N GLU A 558 2.41 -17.62 4.10
CA GLU A 558 2.47 -18.51 2.94
C GLU A 558 1.62 -19.75 3.21
N ASN A 559 0.80 -20.15 2.23
CA ASN A 559 -0.01 -21.36 2.27
C ASN A 559 -0.85 -21.48 3.56
N MET A 560 -1.44 -20.38 4.02
CA MET A 560 -2.20 -20.32 5.27
C MET A 560 -1.35 -20.70 6.51
N VAL A 561 -0.06 -20.34 6.53
CA VAL A 561 0.81 -20.44 7.70
C VAL A 561 1.63 -19.16 7.83
N ILE A 562 1.67 -18.59 9.03
CA ILE A 562 2.55 -17.46 9.38
C ILE A 562 3.92 -18.03 9.72
N LYS A 563 4.94 -17.61 8.99
CA LYS A 563 6.34 -18.00 9.18
C LYS A 563 7.09 -16.83 9.78
N LEU A 564 7.51 -16.97 11.04
CA LEU A 564 8.24 -15.97 11.81
C LEU A 564 9.72 -16.33 11.90
N ALA A 565 10.59 -15.38 11.56
CA ALA A 565 12.04 -15.54 11.64
C ALA A 565 12.72 -14.23 12.11
N PRO A 566 13.82 -14.32 12.89
CA PRO A 566 14.53 -13.15 13.36
C PRO A 566 15.30 -12.45 12.25
N THR A 567 15.34 -11.12 12.30
CA THR A 567 16.09 -10.27 11.36
C THR A 567 17.18 -9.51 12.13
N ARG A 568 18.42 -9.51 11.60
CA ARG A 568 19.56 -8.82 12.21
C ARG A 568 20.09 -7.74 11.26
N ILE A 569 20.31 -6.54 11.80
CA ILE A 569 20.97 -5.41 11.14
C ILE A 569 22.22 -5.07 11.96
N GLY A 570 23.39 -5.17 11.34
CA GLY A 570 24.71 -5.00 11.94
C GLY A 570 25.10 -3.55 12.21
N ASP A 571 26.22 -3.34 12.88
CA ASP A 571 26.67 -2.01 13.30
C ASP A 571 26.98 -1.13 12.09
N GLY A 572 26.50 0.11 12.06
CA GLY A 572 26.73 1.06 10.96
C GLY A 572 26.00 0.73 9.65
N ALA A 573 25.18 -0.33 9.61
CA ALA A 573 24.44 -0.69 8.41
C ALA A 573 23.39 0.39 8.06
N THR A 574 23.16 0.59 6.75
CA THR A 574 22.22 1.59 6.24
C THR A 574 21.22 0.96 5.28
N LEU A 575 19.94 1.05 5.61
CA LEU A 575 18.83 0.64 4.76
C LEU A 575 18.18 1.89 4.18
N LEU A 576 18.42 2.18 2.89
CA LEU A 576 17.83 3.34 2.23
C LEU A 576 16.32 3.14 1.99
N PRO A 577 15.55 4.25 1.87
CA PRO A 577 14.09 4.22 1.84
C PRO A 577 13.48 3.16 0.91
N GLY A 578 12.44 2.49 1.42
CA GLY A 578 11.70 1.49 0.67
C GLY A 578 12.41 0.15 0.44
N SER A 579 13.55 -0.10 1.08
CA SER A 579 14.24 -1.40 1.04
C SER A 579 13.56 -2.45 1.94
N PHE A 580 13.71 -3.73 1.60
CA PHE A 580 13.07 -4.87 2.26
C PHE A 580 14.14 -5.80 2.81
N ALA A 581 14.18 -5.96 4.13
CA ALA A 581 14.96 -6.98 4.83
C ALA A 581 14.03 -8.12 5.25
N MET A 582 13.84 -9.09 4.34
CA MET A 582 12.87 -10.17 4.52
C MET A 582 13.18 -11.04 5.75
N PRO A 583 12.20 -11.78 6.30
CA PRO A 583 12.39 -12.56 7.53
C PRO A 583 13.58 -13.53 7.46
N GLY A 584 14.37 -13.57 8.53
CA GLY A 584 15.57 -14.41 8.60
C GLY A 584 16.81 -13.77 7.99
N SER A 585 16.70 -12.60 7.35
CA SER A 585 17.86 -11.94 6.72
C SER A 585 18.83 -11.37 7.75
N VAL A 586 20.09 -11.26 7.33
CA VAL A 586 21.17 -10.64 8.08
C VAL A 586 21.82 -9.57 7.22
N VAL A 587 21.68 -8.31 7.60
CA VAL A 587 22.46 -7.21 7.02
C VAL A 587 23.68 -7.03 7.92
N GLU A 588 24.88 -7.37 7.45
CA GLU A 588 26.09 -7.28 8.27
C GLU A 588 26.58 -5.84 8.47
N ASP A 589 27.63 -5.69 9.26
CA ASP A 589 28.13 -4.39 9.70
C ASP A 589 28.57 -3.52 8.51
N GLU A 590 28.21 -2.24 8.53
CA GLU A 590 28.49 -1.24 7.50
C GLU A 590 27.94 -1.58 6.10
N ALA A 591 27.07 -2.58 5.96
CA ALA A 591 26.42 -2.90 4.69
C ALA A 591 25.35 -1.87 4.33
N VAL A 592 25.16 -1.62 3.04
CA VAL A 592 24.19 -0.65 2.52
C VAL A 592 23.19 -1.32 1.59
N LEU A 593 21.91 -1.22 1.92
CA LEU A 593 20.82 -1.53 0.99
C LEU A 593 20.38 -0.25 0.29
N MET A 594 20.44 -0.25 -1.03
CA MET A 594 19.97 0.87 -1.86
C MET A 594 18.45 1.01 -1.81
N GLU A 595 17.93 2.16 -2.27
CA GLU A 595 16.50 2.43 -2.31
C GLU A 595 15.76 1.30 -3.02
N HIS A 596 14.63 0.84 -2.46
CA HIS A 596 13.78 -0.17 -3.09
C HIS A 596 14.53 -1.46 -3.49
N THR A 597 15.40 -1.91 -2.60
CA THR A 597 16.17 -3.15 -2.72
C THR A 597 15.57 -4.24 -1.87
N GLN A 598 15.53 -5.47 -2.36
CA GLN A 598 14.94 -6.60 -1.62
C GLN A 598 15.96 -7.68 -1.33
N VAL A 599 16.32 -7.84 -0.05
CA VAL A 599 17.09 -8.99 0.45
C VAL A 599 16.14 -10.17 0.65
N LEU A 600 16.48 -11.35 0.16
CA LEU A 600 15.62 -12.53 0.25
C LEU A 600 15.61 -13.13 1.66
N LYS A 601 14.64 -14.02 1.89
CA LYS A 601 14.50 -14.73 3.18
C LYS A 601 15.76 -15.53 3.50
N GLY A 602 16.29 -15.33 4.71
CA GLY A 602 17.48 -16.03 5.17
C GLY A 602 18.79 -15.60 4.48
N GLU A 603 18.75 -14.59 3.61
CA GLU A 603 19.94 -14.11 2.90
C GLU A 603 20.80 -13.22 3.81
N THR A 604 22.11 -13.26 3.61
CA THR A 604 23.08 -12.42 4.31
C THR A 604 23.69 -11.43 3.33
N VAL A 605 23.61 -10.14 3.66
CA VAL A 605 24.28 -9.05 2.95
C VAL A 605 25.64 -8.86 3.62
N PRO A 606 26.75 -9.10 2.92
CA PRO A 606 28.07 -9.06 3.53
C PRO A 606 28.47 -7.66 4.01
N SER A 607 29.34 -7.63 5.03
CA SER A 607 29.85 -6.39 5.62
C SER A 607 30.50 -5.48 4.58
N ARG A 608 30.25 -4.17 4.68
CA ARG A 608 30.79 -3.12 3.79
C ARG A 608 30.44 -3.27 2.31
N GLU A 609 29.44 -4.08 1.97
CA GLU A 609 28.94 -4.17 0.60
C GLU A 609 27.73 -3.26 0.39
N VAL A 610 27.58 -2.77 -0.84
CA VAL A 610 26.40 -2.03 -1.30
C VAL A 610 25.59 -2.96 -2.19
N TRP A 611 24.34 -3.22 -1.83
CA TRP A 611 23.45 -4.09 -2.57
C TRP A 611 22.26 -3.32 -3.13
N ALA A 612 21.84 -3.69 -4.33
CA ALA A 612 20.68 -3.09 -4.96
C ALA A 612 19.88 -4.07 -5.84
N GLY A 613 18.62 -3.72 -6.09
CA GLY A 613 17.71 -4.46 -6.97
C GLY A 613 16.73 -5.35 -6.22
N MET A 614 15.83 -5.97 -6.99
CA MET A 614 14.81 -6.88 -6.48
C MET A 614 14.83 -8.17 -7.32
N PRO A 615 15.45 -9.27 -6.87
CA PRO A 615 16.20 -9.38 -5.62
C PRO A 615 17.52 -8.59 -5.63
N ALA A 616 18.04 -8.36 -4.45
CA ALA A 616 19.24 -7.61 -4.21
C ALA A 616 20.48 -8.35 -4.73
N SER A 617 21.46 -7.58 -5.21
CA SER A 617 22.77 -8.10 -5.62
C SER A 617 23.84 -7.06 -5.36
N GLY A 618 25.06 -7.51 -5.07
CA GLY A 618 26.22 -6.64 -4.85
C GLY A 618 26.47 -5.72 -6.05
N CYS A 619 26.55 -4.43 -5.77
CA CYS A 619 26.82 -3.38 -6.75
C CYS A 619 28.22 -2.83 -6.53
N GLN A 620 29.02 -2.72 -7.58
CA GLN A 620 30.25 -1.95 -7.50
C GLN A 620 29.92 -0.46 -7.60
N PRO A 621 30.48 0.39 -6.73
CA PRO A 621 30.35 1.82 -6.90
C PRO A 621 30.86 2.19 -8.30
N THR A 622 30.04 2.90 -9.06
CA THR A 622 30.42 3.42 -10.37
C THR A 622 31.62 4.36 -10.18
N ALA A 623 32.78 3.94 -10.68
CA ALA A 623 33.95 4.80 -10.78
C ALA A 623 33.62 5.95 -11.75
N GLY A 624 33.08 7.07 -11.27
CA GLY A 624 32.58 8.09 -12.21
C GLY A 624 32.08 9.43 -11.66
N SER A 625 32.06 9.68 -10.35
CA SER A 625 31.91 11.04 -9.80
C SER A 625 33.21 11.42 -9.14
N GLY A 626 34.10 12.02 -9.94
CA GLY A 626 35.36 12.52 -9.45
C GLY A 626 35.16 13.40 -8.22
N ALA A 627 36.05 13.22 -7.27
CA ALA A 627 36.49 14.30 -6.41
C ALA A 627 36.76 15.54 -7.27
N GLY A 628 35.79 16.45 -7.33
CA GLY A 628 35.99 17.85 -7.65
C GLY A 628 35.91 18.58 -6.32
N ASN A 629 37.06 19.09 -5.88
CA ASN A 629 37.26 19.87 -4.66
C ASN A 629 36.19 20.93 -4.38
#